data_AF-A0A7C3TXC9-F1
#
_entry.id   AF-A0A7C3TXC9-F1
#
_cell.length_a   1.000
_cell.length_b   1.000
_cell.length_c   1.000
_cell.angle_alpha   90.00
_cell.angle_beta   90.00
_cell.angle_gamma   90.00
#
_symmetry.space_group_name_H-M   'P 1'
#
loop_
_entity.id
_entity.type
_entity.pdbx_description
1 polymer ?
#
loop_
_entity_poly.entity_id
_entity_poly.type
_entity_poly.pdbx_seq_one_letter_code
_entity_poly.pdbx_strand_id
1 'polypeptide(L)'
;MDAKGLVRACELLGIGVDEANRWIDSFSIKNGIRMHVRWREANADLLYLLGLVASDGSVVRPHHMSFTNRDEVLLRTYITTFKKLFPELHPEITRDSHGTVAIQACSTFLFELAKFLGLTTAFERIFELDEELIAAFLAGYFDGDGNCDVSFGRIRYRKKAVSERDRKIVKRLAQLTRRLGIPATVAGFTQSRGSFGEGNAINEISISGEYARKFAGMLLKRVQHPKKKKLLKSLLIKPTRPSKFDVVPRACASLLAKIRSRYGIDASQIDRSSYVLAFERGAITVSKQKFAQWVARLEDLVGDHDEGIRELKKLCSEDFILERIISVREVPCEEEYVYDLTVPGYGNFIVESGLISSNCEGQLVMDRELQRKGIYPPMNVLPSLSRLMKDGIGKGRTREDHSDVSNQLYAAYAEGRDLRSLVAVVGEEALTDRDRRYLAFADRFEREFVNQGWEEDRSIETTLNLGWELLSMLPESELKRVDPRFIEKYLRQAYAKNSTNSDKK
;
A
#
# COMPACT_ATOMS: atom_id res chain seq x y z
N MET A 1 -15.94 27.64 25.24
CA MET A 1 -14.52 27.52 24.87
C MET A 1 -14.48 27.11 23.40
N ASP A 2 -13.71 27.80 22.57
CA ASP A 2 -13.51 27.39 21.17
C ASP A 2 -12.42 26.28 21.10
N ALA A 3 -12.28 25.62 19.95
CA ALA A 3 -11.35 24.49 19.80
C ALA A 3 -9.88 24.87 20.11
N LYS A 4 -9.48 26.11 19.84
CA LYS A 4 -8.15 26.64 20.19
C LYS A 4 -7.99 26.86 21.70
N GLY A 5 -9.03 27.36 22.35
CA GLY A 5 -9.08 27.50 23.80
C GLY A 5 -9.03 26.16 24.53
N LEU A 6 -9.61 25.10 23.95
CA LEU A 6 -9.53 23.75 24.51
C LEU A 6 -8.10 23.21 24.47
N VAL A 7 -7.44 23.24 23.31
CA VAL A 7 -6.04 22.78 23.17
C VAL A 7 -5.14 23.53 24.15
N ARG A 8 -5.28 24.86 24.25
CA ARG A 8 -4.51 25.68 25.19
C ARG A 8 -4.81 25.37 26.66
N ALA A 9 -6.06 25.05 27.00
CA ALA A 9 -6.44 24.64 28.34
C ALA A 9 -5.87 23.26 28.69
N CYS A 10 -5.88 22.31 27.75
CA CYS A 10 -5.26 21.00 27.90
C CYS A 10 -3.75 21.12 28.14
N GLU A 11 -3.07 21.97 27.36
CA GLU A 11 -1.64 22.28 27.52
C GLU A 11 -1.33 22.88 28.90
N LEU A 12 -2.15 23.83 29.37
CA LEU A 12 -1.99 24.45 30.70
C LEU A 12 -2.27 23.49 31.85
N LEU A 13 -3.14 22.50 31.65
CA LEU A 13 -3.55 21.52 32.66
C LEU A 13 -2.74 20.22 32.60
N GLY A 14 -1.87 20.04 31.59
CA GLY A 14 -1.09 18.82 31.41
C GLY A 14 -1.92 17.58 31.09
N ILE A 15 -3.16 17.75 30.61
CA ILE A 15 -4.09 16.66 30.28
C ILE A 15 -4.16 16.46 28.77
N GLY A 16 -4.35 15.21 28.33
CA GLY A 16 -4.57 14.92 26.91
C GLY A 16 -5.90 15.49 26.41
N VAL A 17 -5.97 15.87 25.13
CA VAL A 17 -7.23 16.35 24.53
C VAL A 17 -8.35 15.30 24.61
N ASP A 18 -7.99 14.01 24.50
CA ASP A 18 -8.93 12.89 24.66
C ASP A 18 -9.46 12.75 26.09
N GLU A 19 -8.63 13.09 27.08
CA GLU A 19 -9.02 13.11 28.48
C GLU A 19 -9.93 14.31 28.76
N ALA A 20 -9.55 15.50 28.26
CA ALA A 20 -10.36 16.71 28.37
C ALA A 20 -11.74 16.54 27.71
N ASN A 21 -11.82 15.89 26.55
CA ASN A 21 -13.07 15.58 25.85
C ASN A 21 -14.08 14.80 26.71
N ARG A 22 -13.63 14.04 27.72
CA ARG A 22 -14.55 13.32 28.64
C ARG A 22 -15.35 14.24 29.55
N TRP A 23 -14.90 15.49 29.71
CA TRP A 23 -15.45 16.47 30.63
C TRP A 23 -16.20 17.61 29.91
N ILE A 24 -16.29 17.58 28.57
CA ILE A 24 -16.92 18.64 27.78
C ILE A 24 -18.34 18.24 27.42
N ASP A 25 -19.31 18.81 28.11
CA ASP A 25 -20.75 18.59 27.84
C ASP A 25 -21.30 19.51 26.74
N SER A 26 -20.63 20.65 26.50
CA SER A 26 -21.04 21.63 25.48
C SER A 26 -19.93 22.62 25.13
N PHE A 27 -20.05 23.25 23.97
CA PHE A 27 -19.22 24.40 23.60
C PHE A 27 -20.09 25.53 23.04
N SER A 28 -19.61 26.76 23.22
CA SER A 28 -20.23 27.95 22.64
C SER A 28 -19.62 28.24 21.27
N ILE A 29 -20.47 28.46 20.27
CA ILE A 29 -20.06 28.86 18.92
C ILE A 29 -20.15 30.39 18.81
N LYS A 30 -19.46 30.95 17.80
CA LYS A 30 -19.68 32.32 17.33
C LYS A 30 -21.19 32.58 17.19
N ASN A 31 -21.70 33.65 17.82
CA ASN A 31 -23.12 34.01 18.02
C ASN A 31 -23.79 33.50 19.30
N GLY A 32 -23.04 32.93 20.25
CA GLY A 32 -23.56 32.65 21.61
C GLY A 32 -24.42 31.38 21.72
N ILE A 33 -24.64 30.66 20.61
CA ILE A 33 -25.32 29.36 20.62
C ILE A 33 -24.46 28.36 21.38
N ARG A 34 -25.03 27.77 22.43
CA ARG A 34 -24.42 26.66 23.16
C ARG A 34 -24.83 25.35 22.49
N MET A 35 -23.86 24.63 21.96
CA MET A 35 -24.06 23.32 21.35
C MET A 35 -23.72 22.21 22.32
N HIS A 36 -24.63 21.27 22.50
CA HIS A 36 -24.42 20.06 23.28
C HIS A 36 -24.02 18.93 22.35
N VAL A 37 -22.76 18.53 22.41
CA VAL A 37 -22.31 17.35 21.67
C VAL A 37 -22.57 16.12 22.51
N ARG A 38 -23.72 15.49 22.24
CA ARG A 38 -24.21 14.31 22.98
C ARG A 38 -23.53 13.00 22.59
N TRP A 39 -22.55 13.06 21.70
CA TRP A 39 -21.81 11.92 21.19
C TRP A 39 -20.32 12.13 21.48
N ARG A 40 -19.69 11.14 22.12
CA ARG A 40 -18.27 11.21 22.53
C ARG A 40 -17.30 10.81 21.42
N GLU A 41 -17.81 10.10 20.42
CA GLU A 41 -17.06 9.57 19.28
C GLU A 41 -17.87 9.76 18.00
N ALA A 42 -17.17 9.72 16.86
CA ALA A 42 -17.82 9.78 15.55
C ALA A 42 -18.79 8.59 15.40
N ASN A 43 -19.99 8.85 14.88
CA ASN A 43 -21.03 7.83 14.75
C ASN A 43 -21.53 7.70 13.29
N ALA A 44 -22.24 6.61 13.02
CA ALA A 44 -22.72 6.30 11.67
C ALA A 44 -23.62 7.40 11.07
N ASP A 45 -24.46 8.06 11.87
CA ASP A 45 -25.33 9.14 11.38
C ASP A 45 -24.52 10.35 10.93
N LEU A 46 -23.48 10.72 11.69
CA LEU A 46 -22.57 11.79 11.33
C LEU A 46 -21.85 11.48 10.03
N LEU A 47 -21.26 10.29 9.90
CA LEU A 47 -20.54 9.91 8.69
C LEU A 47 -21.47 9.80 7.48
N TYR A 48 -22.69 9.27 7.67
CA TYR A 48 -23.71 9.25 6.62
C TYR A 48 -24.06 10.68 6.15
N LEU A 49 -24.29 11.61 7.09
CA LEU A 49 -24.58 13.01 6.76
C LEU A 49 -23.42 13.66 6.01
N LEU A 50 -22.17 13.44 6.44
CA LEU A 50 -20.98 13.94 5.76
C LEU A 50 -20.78 13.29 4.38
N GLY A 51 -21.19 12.03 4.21
CA GLY A 51 -21.25 11.35 2.92
C GLY A 51 -22.18 12.06 1.93
N LEU A 52 -23.36 12.50 2.38
CA LEU A 52 -24.28 13.31 1.58
C LEU A 52 -23.68 14.68 1.23
N VAL A 53 -22.98 15.32 2.16
CA VAL A 53 -22.26 16.58 1.87
C VAL A 53 -21.12 16.34 0.87
N ALA A 54 -20.43 15.21 0.94
CA ALA A 54 -19.33 14.91 0.04
C ALA A 54 -19.78 14.62 -1.41
N SER A 55 -21.01 14.13 -1.60
CA SER A 55 -21.58 13.88 -2.93
C SER A 55 -22.08 15.18 -3.58
N ASP A 56 -23.05 15.84 -2.95
CA ASP A 56 -23.80 16.98 -3.52
C ASP A 56 -23.75 18.27 -2.66
N GLY A 57 -22.81 18.35 -1.73
CA GLY A 57 -22.63 19.50 -0.84
C GLY A 57 -21.33 20.28 -1.05
N SER A 58 -21.14 21.29 -0.21
CA SER A 58 -19.91 22.09 -0.19
C SER A 58 -19.53 22.51 1.23
N VAL A 59 -18.24 22.72 1.45
CA VAL A 59 -17.68 23.24 2.70
C VAL A 59 -16.81 24.43 2.34
N VAL A 60 -17.29 25.64 2.65
CA VAL A 60 -16.68 26.90 2.19
C VAL A 60 -16.53 27.90 3.34
N ARG A 61 -15.57 28.83 3.20
CA ARG A 61 -15.37 29.91 4.17
C ARG A 61 -16.42 31.02 3.98
N PRO A 62 -16.79 31.78 5.02
CA PRO A 62 -16.39 31.62 6.43
C PRO A 62 -17.42 30.76 7.19
N HIS A 63 -17.16 29.45 7.30
CA HIS A 63 -17.90 28.50 8.14
C HIS A 63 -19.24 27.97 7.60
N HIS A 64 -19.37 27.83 6.29
CA HIS A 64 -20.57 27.27 5.67
C HIS A 64 -20.36 25.81 5.30
N MET A 65 -21.29 24.97 5.74
CA MET A 65 -21.50 23.62 5.20
C MET A 65 -22.88 23.61 4.54
N SER A 66 -22.95 23.20 3.28
CA SER A 66 -24.21 23.12 2.54
C SER A 66 -24.42 21.75 1.91
N PHE A 67 -25.68 21.38 1.76
CA PHE A 67 -26.13 20.24 0.96
C PHE A 67 -27.20 20.73 -0.01
N THR A 68 -27.03 20.43 -1.29
CA THR A 68 -27.90 20.92 -2.36
C THR A 68 -28.44 19.75 -3.16
N ASN A 69 -29.76 19.61 -3.26
CA ASN A 69 -30.36 18.52 -4.01
C ASN A 69 -31.76 18.87 -4.53
N ARG A 70 -32.27 18.06 -5.45
CA ARG A 70 -33.65 18.14 -5.97
C ARG A 70 -34.54 17.01 -5.44
N ASP A 71 -33.96 15.94 -4.92
CA ASP A 71 -34.72 14.81 -4.40
C ASP A 71 -35.26 15.13 -2.99
N GLU A 72 -36.59 15.23 -2.88
CA GLU A 72 -37.27 15.57 -1.62
C GLU A 72 -37.02 14.54 -0.51
N VAL A 73 -36.82 13.27 -0.86
CA VAL A 73 -36.53 12.22 0.13
C VAL A 73 -35.13 12.40 0.71
N LEU A 74 -34.14 12.74 -0.11
CA LEU A 74 -32.80 13.06 0.37
C LEU A 74 -32.78 14.33 1.21
N LEU A 75 -33.47 15.38 0.77
CA LEU A 75 -33.58 16.64 1.54
C LEU A 75 -34.21 16.39 2.92
N ARG A 76 -35.31 15.63 2.98
CA ARG A 76 -35.95 15.26 4.25
C ARG A 76 -35.02 14.40 5.13
N THR A 77 -34.35 13.42 4.53
CA THR A 77 -33.38 12.57 5.24
C THR A 77 -32.27 13.42 5.83
N TYR A 78 -31.67 14.31 5.04
CA TYR A 78 -30.61 15.21 5.49
C TYR A 78 -31.06 16.06 6.67
N ILE A 79 -32.21 16.75 6.56
CA ILE A 79 -32.74 17.60 7.64
C ILE A 79 -33.02 16.79 8.90
N THR A 80 -33.59 15.59 8.77
CA THR A 80 -33.93 14.74 9.92
C THR A 80 -32.66 14.28 10.64
N THR A 81 -31.67 13.78 9.91
CA THR A 81 -30.38 13.37 10.46
C THR A 81 -29.61 14.56 11.05
N PHE A 82 -29.64 15.72 10.38
CA PHE A 82 -29.02 16.95 10.86
C PHE A 82 -29.63 17.38 12.21
N LYS A 83 -30.96 17.46 12.31
CA LYS A 83 -31.65 17.83 13.56
C LYS A 83 -31.43 16.82 14.67
N LYS A 84 -31.28 15.53 14.35
CA LYS A 84 -30.93 14.49 15.33
C LYS A 84 -29.54 14.72 15.90
N LEU A 85 -28.56 15.07 15.06
CA LEU A 85 -27.17 15.26 15.47
C LEU A 85 -26.90 16.62 16.11
N PHE A 86 -27.61 17.65 15.63
CA PHE A 86 -27.39 19.06 15.97
C PHE A 86 -28.72 19.77 16.23
N PRO A 87 -29.47 19.38 17.27
CA PRO A 87 -30.81 19.94 17.53
C PRO A 87 -30.80 21.44 17.82
N GLU A 88 -29.68 21.98 18.32
CA GLU A 88 -29.50 23.41 18.59
C GLU A 88 -29.12 24.24 17.34
N LEU A 89 -28.86 23.59 16.20
CA LEU A 89 -28.55 24.27 14.95
C LEU A 89 -29.75 24.32 14.01
N HIS A 90 -30.00 25.50 13.47
CA HIS A 90 -31.07 25.73 12.50
C HIS A 90 -30.46 26.10 11.14
N PRO A 91 -30.42 25.15 10.19
CA PRO A 91 -29.89 25.46 8.87
C PRO A 91 -30.89 26.32 8.09
N GLU A 92 -30.37 27.26 7.31
CA GLU A 92 -31.13 28.05 6.35
C GLU A 92 -31.49 27.17 5.15
N ILE A 93 -32.74 27.26 4.69
CA ILE A 93 -33.23 26.50 3.54
C ILE A 93 -33.64 27.50 2.47
N THR A 94 -32.98 27.42 1.32
CA THR A 94 -33.28 28.24 0.15
C THR A 94 -33.65 27.35 -1.03
N ARG A 95 -34.53 27.85 -1.91
CA ARG A 95 -34.94 27.14 -3.12
C ARG A 95 -34.76 28.07 -4.32
N ASP A 96 -34.07 27.58 -5.34
CA ASP A 96 -33.89 28.33 -6.59
C ASP A 96 -35.12 28.23 -7.51
N SER A 97 -35.12 29.03 -8.57
CA SER A 97 -36.16 29.04 -9.61
C SER A 97 -36.28 27.73 -10.39
N HIS A 98 -35.29 26.85 -10.31
CA HIS A 98 -35.22 25.56 -10.99
C HIS A 98 -35.58 24.37 -10.07
N GLY A 99 -36.09 24.65 -8.86
CA GLY A 99 -36.53 23.64 -7.90
C GLY A 99 -35.40 22.97 -7.10
N THR A 100 -34.15 23.41 -7.25
CA THR A 100 -33.04 22.96 -6.42
C THR A 100 -33.15 23.57 -5.04
N VAL A 101 -33.02 22.76 -4.00
CA VAL A 101 -33.05 23.22 -2.60
C VAL A 101 -31.63 23.15 -2.05
N ALA A 102 -31.19 24.23 -1.42
CA ALA A 102 -29.94 24.30 -0.67
C ALA A 102 -30.23 24.43 0.82
N ILE A 103 -29.64 23.53 1.61
CA ILE A 103 -29.69 23.54 3.07
C ILE A 103 -28.31 23.96 3.56
N GLN A 104 -28.20 25.10 4.22
CA GLN A 104 -26.94 25.72 4.62
C GLN A 104 -26.87 25.88 6.13
N ALA A 105 -25.84 25.30 6.74
CA ALA A 105 -25.52 25.45 8.14
C ALA A 105 -24.30 26.36 8.30
N CYS A 106 -24.48 27.49 8.99
CA CYS A 106 -23.41 28.43 9.33
C CYS A 106 -22.87 28.09 10.72
N SER A 107 -21.82 27.28 10.80
CA SER A 107 -21.25 26.81 12.07
C SER A 107 -19.75 26.59 11.95
N THR A 108 -18.98 27.30 12.77
CA THR A 108 -17.52 27.12 12.86
C THR A 108 -17.16 25.69 13.26
N PHE A 109 -17.94 25.09 14.16
CA PHE A 109 -17.74 23.70 14.57
C PHE A 109 -17.92 22.73 13.40
N LEU A 110 -19.05 22.80 12.68
CA LEU A 110 -19.31 21.90 11.56
C LEU A 110 -18.28 22.06 10.43
N PHE A 111 -17.89 23.30 10.17
CA PHE A 111 -16.85 23.60 9.18
C PHE A 111 -15.51 22.97 9.54
N GLU A 112 -15.02 23.17 10.77
CA GLU A 112 -13.73 22.60 11.19
C GLU A 112 -13.82 21.07 11.31
N LEU A 113 -14.96 20.51 11.74
CA LEU A 113 -15.18 19.06 11.78
C LEU A 113 -15.12 18.44 10.37
N ALA A 114 -15.85 19.01 9.41
CA ALA A 114 -15.85 18.54 8.03
C ALA A 114 -14.45 18.66 7.39
N LYS A 115 -13.74 19.76 7.66
CA LYS A 115 -12.37 19.97 7.22
C LYS A 115 -11.40 18.97 7.86
N PHE A 116 -11.51 18.73 9.17
CA PHE A 116 -10.71 17.76 9.91
C PHE A 116 -10.87 16.35 9.33
N LEU A 117 -12.11 15.94 9.07
CA LEU A 117 -12.42 14.65 8.43
C LEU A 117 -12.02 14.61 6.94
N GLY A 118 -11.46 15.70 6.40
CA GLY A 118 -10.88 15.72 5.06
C GLY A 118 -11.90 15.95 3.94
N LEU A 119 -13.12 16.43 4.21
CA LEU A 119 -14.06 16.76 3.13
C LEU A 119 -13.49 17.83 2.19
N THR A 120 -12.55 18.67 2.66
CA THR A 120 -11.80 19.63 1.84
C THR A 120 -10.55 19.05 1.18
N THR A 121 -9.95 17.97 1.71
CA THR A 121 -8.67 17.38 1.24
C THR A 121 -8.80 16.00 0.57
N ALA A 122 -10.03 15.56 0.29
CA ALA A 122 -10.38 14.24 -0.27
C ALA A 122 -10.21 13.09 0.73
N PHE A 123 -10.85 13.22 1.89
CA PHE A 123 -11.19 12.14 2.84
C PHE A 123 -10.02 11.52 3.62
N GLU A 124 -8.90 12.21 3.75
CA GLU A 124 -7.66 11.67 4.33
C GLU A 124 -7.84 11.04 5.73
N ARG A 125 -8.62 11.67 6.62
CA ARG A 125 -8.90 11.11 7.95
C ARG A 125 -10.01 10.07 7.99
N ILE A 126 -10.79 9.90 6.91
CA ILE A 126 -11.83 8.86 6.86
C ILE A 126 -11.19 7.48 6.77
N PHE A 127 -9.97 7.36 6.23
CA PHE A 127 -9.23 6.09 6.15
C PHE A 127 -8.84 5.52 7.51
N GLU A 128 -8.72 6.38 8.52
CA GLU A 128 -8.33 6.02 9.89
C GLU A 128 -9.51 5.49 10.70
N LEU A 129 -10.74 5.63 10.18
CA LEU A 129 -11.95 5.23 10.89
C LEU A 129 -12.23 3.73 10.74
N ASP A 130 -13.02 3.21 11.68
CA ASP A 130 -13.52 1.85 11.63
C ASP A 130 -14.37 1.59 10.37
N GLU A 131 -14.36 0.34 9.93
CA GLU A 131 -15.04 -0.11 8.71
C GLU A 131 -16.54 0.22 8.70
N GLU A 132 -17.18 0.17 9.87
CA GLU A 132 -18.58 0.54 10.05
C GLU A 132 -18.86 2.02 9.73
N LEU A 133 -17.94 2.90 10.11
CA LEU A 133 -18.03 4.35 9.91
C LEU A 133 -17.69 4.70 8.45
N ILE A 134 -16.68 4.04 7.88
CA ILE A 134 -16.36 4.15 6.44
C ILE A 134 -17.57 3.71 5.60
N ALA A 135 -18.21 2.59 5.94
CA ALA A 135 -19.41 2.12 5.25
C ALA A 135 -20.58 3.10 5.38
N ALA A 136 -20.72 3.80 6.52
CA ALA A 136 -21.72 4.85 6.70
C ALA A 136 -21.47 6.07 5.83
N PHE A 137 -20.22 6.52 5.76
CA PHE A 137 -19.80 7.60 4.86
C PHE A 137 -20.09 7.25 3.40
N LEU A 138 -19.68 6.06 2.96
CA LEU A 138 -19.94 5.58 1.60
C LEU A 138 -21.45 5.41 1.32
N ALA A 139 -22.25 5.00 2.30
CA ALA A 139 -23.71 4.93 2.17
C ALA A 139 -24.36 6.32 1.95
N GLY A 140 -23.90 7.34 2.68
CA GLY A 140 -24.34 8.72 2.49
C GLY A 140 -23.98 9.25 1.11
N TYR A 141 -22.73 9.04 0.68
CA TYR A 141 -22.31 9.40 -0.67
C TYR A 141 -23.15 8.63 -1.72
N PHE A 142 -23.38 7.34 -1.50
CA PHE A 142 -24.15 6.49 -2.39
C PHE A 142 -25.59 6.99 -2.54
N ASP A 143 -26.19 7.48 -1.46
CA ASP A 143 -27.54 8.06 -1.49
C ASP A 143 -27.63 9.38 -2.24
N GLY A 144 -26.57 10.20 -2.25
CA GLY A 144 -26.47 11.35 -3.15
C GLY A 144 -26.20 10.93 -4.60
N ASP A 145 -24.96 10.58 -4.92
CA ASP A 145 -24.49 10.44 -6.32
C ASP A 145 -24.17 8.99 -6.73
N GLY A 146 -24.40 8.02 -5.84
CA GLY A 146 -24.22 6.60 -6.15
C GLY A 146 -25.34 5.99 -6.99
N ASN A 147 -24.99 4.95 -7.75
CA ASN A 147 -25.91 4.21 -8.60
C ASN A 147 -25.74 2.69 -8.44
N CYS A 148 -26.85 1.94 -8.44
CA CYS A 148 -26.86 0.47 -8.43
C CYS A 148 -27.55 -0.06 -9.69
N ASP A 149 -26.79 -0.83 -10.46
CA ASP A 149 -27.24 -1.47 -11.68
C ASP A 149 -27.41 -2.96 -11.45
N VAL A 150 -28.66 -3.36 -11.19
CA VAL A 150 -29.01 -4.75 -10.92
C VAL A 150 -28.83 -5.61 -12.17
N SER A 151 -29.03 -5.06 -13.37
CA SER A 151 -28.90 -5.79 -14.63
C SER A 151 -27.48 -6.31 -14.82
N PHE A 152 -26.49 -5.45 -14.60
CA PHE A 152 -25.07 -5.79 -14.73
C PHE A 152 -24.40 -6.24 -13.42
N GLY A 153 -25.11 -6.20 -12.30
CA GLY A 153 -24.58 -6.59 -10.99
C GLY A 153 -23.49 -5.63 -10.52
N ARG A 154 -23.72 -4.32 -10.62
CA ARG A 154 -22.72 -3.27 -10.35
C ARG A 154 -23.21 -2.20 -9.40
N ILE A 155 -22.29 -1.69 -8.59
CA ILE A 155 -22.44 -0.45 -7.81
C ILE A 155 -21.42 0.55 -8.34
N ARG A 156 -21.85 1.79 -8.60
CA ARG A 156 -21.02 2.86 -9.14
C ARG A 156 -21.09 4.10 -8.28
N TYR A 157 -19.96 4.79 -8.15
CA TYR A 157 -19.90 6.18 -7.71
C TYR A 157 -19.32 7.01 -8.82
N ARG A 158 -19.94 8.15 -9.11
CA ARG A 158 -19.50 9.06 -10.16
C ARG A 158 -19.03 10.37 -9.55
N LYS A 159 -18.21 11.10 -10.30
CA LYS A 159 -17.91 12.50 -10.07
C LYS A 159 -17.55 13.15 -11.40
N LYS A 160 -18.07 14.34 -11.65
CA LYS A 160 -17.62 15.16 -12.78
C LYS A 160 -16.18 15.60 -12.52
N ALA A 161 -15.28 15.35 -13.47
CA ALA A 161 -13.85 15.61 -13.32
C ALA A 161 -13.51 17.05 -13.73
N VAL A 162 -14.08 18.03 -13.03
CA VAL A 162 -13.87 19.46 -13.35
C VAL A 162 -12.61 20.04 -12.73
N SER A 163 -12.04 19.38 -11.71
CA SER A 163 -10.81 19.77 -11.02
C SER A 163 -9.94 18.58 -10.66
N GLU A 164 -8.67 18.82 -10.32
CA GLU A 164 -7.78 17.77 -9.78
C GLU A 164 -8.32 17.15 -8.49
N ARG A 165 -8.99 17.95 -7.66
CA ARG A 165 -9.67 17.47 -6.45
C ARG A 165 -10.74 16.44 -6.78
N ASP A 166 -11.54 16.65 -7.83
CA ASP A 166 -12.58 15.69 -8.22
C ASP A 166 -11.97 14.37 -8.71
N ARG A 167 -10.83 14.45 -9.41
CA ARG A 167 -10.07 13.26 -9.80
C ARG A 167 -9.53 12.52 -8.57
N LYS A 168 -9.01 13.24 -7.57
CA LYS A 168 -8.55 12.68 -6.29
C LYS A 168 -9.69 12.03 -5.51
N ILE A 169 -10.89 12.61 -5.49
CA ILE A 169 -12.08 12.05 -4.82
C ILE A 169 -12.40 10.65 -5.34
N VAL A 170 -12.43 10.43 -6.66
CA VAL A 170 -12.73 9.11 -7.23
C VAL A 170 -11.67 8.07 -6.86
N LYS A 171 -10.39 8.45 -6.87
CA LYS A 171 -9.30 7.58 -6.39
C LYS A 171 -9.47 7.24 -4.91
N ARG A 172 -9.80 8.22 -4.08
CA ARG A 172 -10.02 8.06 -2.63
C ARG A 172 -11.25 7.19 -2.32
N LEU A 173 -12.33 7.32 -3.09
CA LEU A 173 -13.48 6.41 -2.99
C LEU A 173 -13.07 4.95 -3.30
N ALA A 174 -12.25 4.70 -4.33
CA ALA A 174 -11.75 3.35 -4.61
C ALA A 174 -10.87 2.80 -3.47
N GLN A 175 -10.06 3.65 -2.83
CA GLN A 175 -9.24 3.24 -1.69
C GLN A 175 -10.10 2.96 -0.45
N LEU A 176 -11.13 3.77 -0.17
CA LEU A 176 -12.06 3.54 0.94
C LEU A 176 -12.82 2.22 0.76
N THR A 177 -13.25 1.89 -0.47
CA THR A 177 -13.90 0.58 -0.70
C THR A 177 -12.90 -0.56 -0.50
N ARG A 178 -11.64 -0.41 -0.90
CA ARG A 178 -10.58 -1.41 -0.65
C ARG A 178 -10.28 -1.59 0.84
N ARG A 179 -10.38 -0.52 1.64
CA ARG A 179 -10.27 -0.60 3.12
C ARG A 179 -11.36 -1.47 3.74
N LEU A 180 -12.49 -1.66 3.04
CA LEU A 180 -13.57 -2.59 3.39
C LEU A 180 -13.43 -3.97 2.71
N GLY A 181 -12.28 -4.28 2.09
CA GLY A 181 -12.08 -5.51 1.32
C GLY A 181 -12.82 -5.55 -0.02
N ILE A 182 -13.29 -4.40 -0.52
CA ILE A 182 -14.09 -4.29 -1.76
C ILE A 182 -13.29 -3.59 -2.87
N PRO A 183 -12.73 -4.33 -3.84
CA PRO A 183 -12.06 -3.72 -4.97
C PRO A 183 -13.04 -3.05 -5.93
N ALA A 184 -12.61 -1.91 -6.48
CA ALA A 184 -13.33 -1.17 -7.49
C ALA A 184 -12.43 -0.93 -8.70
N THR A 185 -13.02 -0.95 -9.90
CA THR A 185 -12.35 -0.45 -11.11
C THR A 185 -12.54 1.05 -11.18
N VAL A 186 -11.46 1.80 -11.43
CA VAL A 186 -11.53 3.24 -11.73
C VAL A 186 -11.56 3.42 -13.25
N ALA A 187 -12.47 4.25 -13.74
CA ALA A 187 -12.59 4.58 -15.16
C ALA A 187 -12.91 6.07 -15.35
N GLY A 188 -12.41 6.65 -16.44
CA GLY A 188 -12.76 8.00 -16.90
C GLY A 188 -13.35 7.93 -18.30
N PHE A 189 -14.41 8.69 -18.56
CA PHE A 189 -15.03 8.78 -19.89
C PHE A 189 -15.64 10.17 -20.11
N THR A 190 -15.78 10.57 -21.37
CA THR A 190 -16.44 11.83 -21.74
C THR A 190 -17.90 11.56 -22.05
N GLN A 191 -18.83 12.18 -21.32
CA GLN A 191 -20.26 12.01 -21.58
C GLN A 191 -20.69 12.94 -22.72
N SER A 192 -20.90 12.39 -23.92
CA SER A 192 -21.38 13.16 -25.09
C SER A 192 -22.74 13.84 -24.80
N ARG A 193 -22.85 15.12 -25.14
CA ARG A 193 -24.11 15.88 -25.16
C ARG A 193 -24.66 15.95 -26.59
N GLY A 194 -25.00 14.79 -27.16
CA GLY A 194 -25.58 14.73 -28.51
C GLY A 194 -24.67 15.34 -29.60
N SER A 195 -25.24 15.63 -30.77
CA SER A 195 -24.49 15.92 -32.01
C SER A 195 -23.73 17.25 -32.04
N PHE A 196 -23.83 18.14 -31.04
CA PHE A 196 -23.27 19.50 -31.12
C PHE A 196 -22.62 20.03 -29.82
N GLY A 197 -22.38 19.22 -28.79
CA GLY A 197 -21.79 19.69 -27.53
C GLY A 197 -20.58 18.89 -27.05
N GLU A 198 -19.50 19.58 -26.67
CA GLU A 198 -18.42 18.97 -25.90
C GLU A 198 -18.98 18.39 -24.59
N GLY A 199 -18.66 17.12 -24.36
CA GLY A 199 -19.13 16.37 -23.21
C GLY A 199 -18.34 16.68 -21.94
N ASN A 200 -18.96 16.53 -20.78
CA ASN A 200 -18.22 16.63 -19.51
C ASN A 200 -17.43 15.34 -19.26
N ALA A 201 -16.17 15.49 -18.83
CA ALA A 201 -15.40 14.37 -18.33
C ALA A 201 -16.00 13.85 -17.01
N ILE A 202 -16.27 12.55 -16.94
CA ILE A 202 -16.79 11.87 -15.76
C ILE A 202 -15.79 10.80 -15.37
N ASN A 203 -15.44 10.80 -14.09
CA ASN A 203 -14.72 9.71 -13.48
C ASN A 203 -15.69 8.88 -12.65
N GLU A 204 -15.52 7.57 -12.66
CA GLU A 204 -16.31 6.66 -11.86
C GLU A 204 -15.46 5.56 -11.26
N ILE A 205 -15.91 5.07 -10.10
CA ILE A 205 -15.54 3.73 -9.64
C ILE A 205 -16.69 2.78 -9.91
N SER A 206 -16.37 1.55 -10.29
CA SER A 206 -17.33 0.48 -10.51
C SER A 206 -16.92 -0.77 -9.73
N ILE A 207 -17.80 -1.19 -8.83
CA ILE A 207 -17.71 -2.44 -8.08
C ILE A 207 -18.64 -3.43 -8.79
N SER A 208 -18.18 -4.66 -9.02
CA SER A 208 -18.92 -5.65 -9.81
C SER A 208 -18.82 -7.05 -9.24
N GLY A 209 -19.72 -7.93 -9.65
CA GLY A 209 -19.67 -9.33 -9.30
C GLY A 209 -20.02 -9.60 -7.83
N GLU A 210 -19.36 -10.58 -7.21
CA GLU A 210 -19.57 -10.91 -5.80
C GLU A 210 -19.22 -9.74 -4.86
N TYR A 211 -18.20 -8.95 -5.18
CA TYR A 211 -17.85 -7.78 -4.40
C TYR A 211 -18.96 -6.73 -4.37
N ALA A 212 -19.73 -6.59 -5.46
CA ALA A 212 -20.90 -5.70 -5.47
C ALA A 212 -22.01 -6.20 -4.54
N ARG A 213 -22.21 -7.52 -4.43
CA ARG A 213 -23.14 -8.11 -3.45
C ARG A 213 -22.66 -7.91 -2.01
N LYS A 214 -21.39 -8.22 -1.72
CA LYS A 214 -20.78 -8.00 -0.39
C LYS A 214 -20.94 -6.53 0.03
N PHE A 215 -20.59 -5.62 -0.87
CA PHE A 215 -20.71 -4.19 -0.62
C PHE A 215 -22.16 -3.71 -0.48
N ALA A 216 -23.09 -4.24 -1.27
CA ALA A 216 -24.53 -3.97 -1.09
C ALA A 216 -25.00 -4.33 0.32
N GLY A 217 -24.53 -5.44 0.88
CA GLY A 217 -24.85 -5.88 2.24
C GLY A 217 -24.34 -4.90 3.31
N MET A 218 -23.12 -4.39 3.12
CA MET A 218 -22.52 -3.37 4.00
C MET A 218 -23.31 -2.05 3.98
N LEU A 219 -23.72 -1.61 2.78
CA LEU A 219 -24.46 -0.36 2.57
C LEU A 219 -25.93 -0.44 3.03
N LEU A 220 -26.59 -1.59 2.85
CA LEU A 220 -28.03 -1.74 3.01
C LEU A 220 -28.55 -1.32 4.39
N LYS A 221 -27.74 -1.52 5.43
CA LYS A 221 -28.06 -1.15 6.82
C LYS A 221 -28.16 0.36 7.02
N ARG A 222 -27.48 1.15 6.18
CA ARG A 222 -27.22 2.59 6.39
C ARG A 222 -27.87 3.47 5.33
N VAL A 223 -28.09 2.94 4.12
CA VAL A 223 -28.83 3.61 3.03
C VAL A 223 -30.27 3.90 3.45
N GLN A 224 -30.67 5.15 3.25
CA GLN A 224 -31.99 5.69 3.59
C GLN A 224 -32.87 5.89 2.37
N HIS A 225 -32.30 6.14 1.18
CA HIS A 225 -33.11 6.40 -0.02
C HIS A 225 -33.90 5.12 -0.44
N PRO A 226 -35.25 5.13 -0.47
CA PRO A 226 -36.07 3.93 -0.68
C PRO A 226 -35.82 3.20 -2.00
N LYS A 227 -35.72 3.94 -3.12
CA LYS A 227 -35.42 3.34 -4.44
C LYS A 227 -34.04 2.67 -4.45
N LYS A 228 -32.99 3.35 -3.99
CA LYS A 228 -31.63 2.80 -3.90
C LYS A 228 -31.57 1.59 -2.97
N LYS A 229 -32.27 1.63 -1.82
CA LYS A 229 -32.42 0.50 -0.91
C LYS A 229 -33.06 -0.73 -1.58
N LYS A 230 -34.11 -0.52 -2.37
CA LYS A 230 -34.76 -1.60 -3.15
C LYS A 230 -33.78 -2.22 -4.16
N LEU A 231 -33.01 -1.39 -4.88
CA LEU A 231 -32.01 -1.86 -5.84
C LEU A 231 -30.92 -2.70 -5.16
N LEU A 232 -30.41 -2.28 -4.00
CA LEU A 232 -29.42 -3.06 -3.23
C LEU A 232 -30.00 -4.42 -2.77
N LYS A 233 -31.25 -4.45 -2.30
CA LYS A 233 -31.93 -5.72 -1.96
C LYS A 233 -32.03 -6.65 -3.17
N SER A 234 -32.42 -6.12 -4.33
CA SER A 234 -32.48 -6.91 -5.56
C SER A 234 -31.10 -7.41 -6.01
N LEU A 235 -30.05 -6.61 -5.83
CA LEU A 235 -28.68 -7.00 -6.16
C LEU A 235 -28.18 -8.16 -5.28
N LEU A 236 -28.54 -8.20 -3.99
CA LEU A 236 -28.14 -9.26 -3.07
C LEU A 236 -28.65 -10.65 -3.47
N ILE A 237 -29.84 -10.71 -4.07
CA ILE A 237 -30.51 -11.97 -4.44
C ILE A 237 -30.08 -12.46 -5.83
N LYS A 238 -29.65 -11.54 -6.70
CA LYS A 238 -29.35 -11.86 -8.09
C LYS A 238 -28.02 -12.61 -8.24
N PRO A 239 -27.96 -13.69 -9.04
CA PRO A 239 -26.69 -14.30 -9.43
C PRO A 239 -25.80 -13.29 -10.13
N THR A 240 -24.56 -13.16 -9.68
CA THR A 240 -23.58 -12.26 -10.29
C THR A 240 -22.53 -13.06 -11.03
N ARG A 241 -22.08 -12.52 -12.17
CA ARG A 241 -20.87 -13.04 -12.83
C ARG A 241 -19.63 -12.72 -11.99
N PRO A 242 -18.59 -13.57 -12.01
CA PRO A 242 -17.31 -13.25 -11.39
C PRO A 242 -16.78 -11.90 -11.87
N SER A 243 -16.17 -11.17 -10.96
CA SER A 243 -15.49 -9.91 -11.30
C SER A 243 -14.09 -10.21 -11.85
N LYS A 244 -13.46 -9.23 -12.51
CA LYS A 244 -12.05 -9.36 -12.95
C LYS A 244 -11.07 -9.57 -11.78
N PHE A 245 -11.48 -9.18 -10.57
CA PHE A 245 -10.70 -9.32 -9.33
C PHE A 245 -10.93 -10.68 -8.65
N ASP A 246 -11.98 -11.40 -9.05
CA ASP A 246 -12.32 -12.72 -8.55
C ASP A 246 -11.73 -13.76 -9.49
N VAL A 247 -10.41 -13.91 -9.45
CA VAL A 247 -9.65 -14.88 -10.24
C VAL A 247 -8.52 -15.45 -9.39
N VAL A 248 -8.16 -16.71 -9.63
CA VAL A 248 -7.02 -17.37 -8.97
C VAL A 248 -5.69 -17.07 -9.66
N PRO A 249 -4.55 -17.15 -8.93
CA PRO A 249 -3.22 -17.02 -9.52
C PRO A 249 -2.96 -18.01 -10.64
N ARG A 250 -2.14 -17.61 -11.63
CA ARG A 250 -1.65 -18.54 -12.66
C ARG A 250 -0.82 -19.69 -12.08
N ALA A 251 -0.18 -19.50 -10.93
CA ALA A 251 0.56 -20.57 -10.25
C ALA A 251 -0.34 -21.79 -9.98
N CYS A 252 -1.62 -21.57 -9.66
CA CYS A 252 -2.61 -22.62 -9.43
C CYS A 252 -2.80 -23.53 -10.66
N ALA A 253 -2.65 -23.02 -11.88
CA ALA A 253 -2.75 -23.81 -13.10
C ALA A 253 -1.64 -24.86 -13.17
N SER A 254 -0.40 -24.43 -12.93
CA SER A 254 0.77 -25.30 -12.96
C SER A 254 0.74 -26.33 -11.83
N LEU A 255 0.29 -25.94 -10.65
CA LEU A 255 0.19 -26.82 -9.48
C LEU A 255 -0.94 -27.85 -9.65
N LEU A 256 -2.11 -27.42 -10.14
CA LEU A 256 -3.22 -28.33 -10.48
C LEU A 256 -2.76 -29.40 -11.47
N ALA A 257 -2.08 -29.01 -12.56
CA ALA A 257 -1.57 -29.93 -13.57
C ALA A 257 -0.59 -30.95 -12.97
N LYS A 258 0.34 -30.50 -12.13
CA LYS A 258 1.31 -31.37 -11.44
C LYS A 258 0.63 -32.41 -10.56
N ILE A 259 -0.36 -32.01 -9.75
CA ILE A 259 -1.10 -32.93 -8.87
C ILE A 259 -1.89 -33.93 -9.71
N ARG A 260 -2.61 -33.46 -10.74
CA ARG A 260 -3.37 -34.33 -11.64
C ARG A 260 -2.50 -35.40 -12.28
N SER A 261 -1.36 -35.01 -12.84
CA SER A 261 -0.41 -35.95 -13.47
C SER A 261 0.19 -36.92 -12.46
N ARG A 262 0.53 -36.46 -11.24
CA ARG A 262 1.09 -37.30 -10.17
C ARG A 262 0.15 -38.44 -9.77
N TYR A 263 -1.14 -38.14 -9.64
CA TYR A 263 -2.15 -39.11 -9.20
C TYR A 263 -2.93 -39.75 -10.36
N GLY A 264 -2.56 -39.49 -11.61
CA GLY A 264 -3.23 -40.06 -12.79
C GLY A 264 -4.69 -39.64 -12.94
N ILE A 265 -5.06 -38.45 -12.45
CA ILE A 265 -6.45 -37.96 -12.48
C ILE A 265 -6.74 -37.35 -13.85
N ASP A 266 -7.79 -37.81 -14.52
CA ASP A 266 -8.26 -37.20 -15.77
C ASP A 266 -8.97 -35.87 -15.50
N ALA A 267 -8.81 -34.92 -16.41
CA ALA A 267 -9.41 -33.59 -16.28
C ALA A 267 -10.94 -33.66 -16.15
N SER A 268 -11.59 -34.64 -16.78
CA SER A 268 -13.05 -34.88 -16.70
C SER A 268 -13.54 -35.22 -15.30
N GLN A 269 -12.67 -35.73 -14.43
CA GLN A 269 -13.02 -36.09 -13.05
C GLN A 269 -13.16 -34.86 -12.15
N ILE A 270 -12.58 -33.72 -12.57
CA ILE A 270 -12.65 -32.44 -11.86
C ILE A 270 -13.79 -31.58 -12.42
N ASP A 271 -13.80 -31.38 -13.75
CA ASP A 271 -14.82 -30.64 -14.49
C ASP A 271 -14.71 -30.96 -15.99
N ARG A 272 -15.38 -30.23 -16.88
CA ARG A 272 -15.23 -30.37 -18.33
C ARG A 272 -13.74 -30.33 -18.72
N SER A 273 -13.24 -31.41 -19.32
CA SER A 273 -11.81 -31.55 -19.64
C SER A 273 -11.26 -30.39 -20.46
N SER A 274 -12.01 -29.93 -21.46
CA SER A 274 -11.61 -28.78 -22.28
C SER A 274 -11.39 -27.51 -21.46
N TYR A 275 -12.16 -27.32 -20.39
CA TYR A 275 -12.11 -26.15 -19.54
C TYR A 275 -10.95 -26.24 -18.53
N VAL A 276 -10.78 -27.38 -17.87
CA VAL A 276 -9.63 -27.62 -16.96
C VAL A 276 -8.30 -27.53 -17.71
N LEU A 277 -8.19 -28.22 -18.84
CA LEU A 277 -6.96 -28.20 -19.66
C LEU A 277 -6.67 -26.81 -20.24
N ALA A 278 -7.69 -26.02 -20.58
CA ALA A 278 -7.49 -24.63 -21.00
C ALA A 278 -6.93 -23.77 -19.86
N PHE A 279 -7.38 -23.99 -18.61
CA PHE A 279 -6.83 -23.31 -17.45
C PHE A 279 -5.39 -23.73 -17.16
N GLU A 280 -5.08 -25.03 -17.20
CA GLU A 280 -3.72 -25.57 -17.01
C GLU A 280 -2.72 -24.98 -18.02
N ARG A 281 -3.15 -24.77 -19.27
CA ARG A 281 -2.36 -24.09 -20.32
C ARG A 281 -2.28 -22.57 -20.16
N GLY A 282 -2.99 -21.98 -19.19
CA GLY A 282 -3.05 -20.53 -18.98
C GLY A 282 -3.88 -19.77 -20.04
N ALA A 283 -4.68 -20.47 -20.85
CA ALA A 283 -5.49 -19.87 -21.91
C ALA A 283 -6.73 -19.14 -21.36
N ILE A 284 -7.16 -19.48 -20.15
CA ILE A 284 -8.30 -18.87 -19.46
C ILE A 284 -7.95 -18.55 -18.00
N THR A 285 -8.76 -17.70 -17.37
CA THR A 285 -8.76 -17.47 -15.93
C THR A 285 -10.00 -18.10 -15.30
N VAL A 286 -9.87 -18.59 -14.06
CA VAL A 286 -10.97 -19.20 -13.31
C VAL A 286 -11.22 -18.39 -12.04
N SER A 287 -12.50 -18.21 -11.68
CA SER A 287 -12.88 -17.50 -10.46
C SER A 287 -12.49 -18.25 -9.20
N LYS A 288 -12.27 -17.57 -8.07
CA LYS A 288 -11.92 -18.22 -6.79
C LYS A 288 -12.98 -19.26 -6.39
N GLN A 289 -14.27 -18.93 -6.54
CA GLN A 289 -15.37 -19.85 -6.23
C GLN A 289 -15.32 -21.13 -7.08
N LYS A 290 -15.21 -20.98 -8.40
CA LYS A 290 -15.17 -22.13 -9.32
C LYS A 290 -13.92 -22.99 -9.09
N PHE A 291 -12.79 -22.37 -8.83
CA PHE A 291 -11.55 -23.08 -8.56
C PHE A 291 -11.59 -23.79 -7.20
N ALA A 292 -12.22 -23.21 -6.18
CA ALA A 292 -12.45 -23.89 -4.91
C ALA A 292 -13.29 -25.17 -5.07
N GLN A 293 -14.27 -25.19 -5.98
CA GLN A 293 -15.01 -26.42 -6.33
C GLN A 293 -14.08 -27.48 -6.94
N TRP A 294 -13.13 -27.08 -7.78
CA TRP A 294 -12.15 -27.99 -8.36
C TRP A 294 -11.20 -28.55 -7.31
N VAL A 295 -10.74 -27.69 -6.39
CA VAL A 295 -9.85 -28.11 -5.30
C VAL A 295 -10.57 -29.07 -4.35
N ALA A 296 -11.83 -28.81 -3.99
CA ALA A 296 -12.63 -29.74 -3.19
C ALA A 296 -12.82 -31.09 -3.91
N ARG A 297 -13.08 -31.06 -5.22
CA ARG A 297 -13.21 -32.30 -6.00
C ARG A 297 -11.89 -33.07 -6.11
N LEU A 298 -10.77 -32.36 -6.21
CA LEU A 298 -9.44 -32.95 -6.24
C LEU A 298 -9.09 -33.57 -4.88
N GLU A 299 -9.44 -32.89 -3.79
CA GLU A 299 -9.31 -33.40 -2.44
C GLU A 299 -10.12 -34.68 -2.22
N ASP A 300 -11.36 -34.76 -2.72
CA ASP A 300 -12.15 -36.00 -2.64
C ASP A 300 -11.47 -37.20 -3.32
N LEU A 301 -10.67 -36.94 -4.37
CA LEU A 301 -9.99 -37.98 -5.16
C LEU A 301 -8.63 -38.39 -4.59
N VAL A 302 -7.93 -37.45 -3.93
CA VAL A 302 -6.55 -37.63 -3.46
C VAL A 302 -6.47 -37.75 -1.93
N GLY A 303 -7.26 -36.96 -1.21
CA GLY A 303 -7.16 -36.72 0.24
C GLY A 303 -6.29 -35.52 0.61
N ASP A 304 -6.42 -35.02 1.85
CA ASP A 304 -5.76 -33.78 2.34
C ASP A 304 -4.29 -33.96 2.77
N HIS A 305 -3.69 -35.11 2.45
CA HIS A 305 -2.30 -35.40 2.81
C HIS A 305 -1.30 -34.76 1.83
N ASP A 306 -1.71 -34.47 0.60
CA ASP A 306 -0.86 -33.83 -0.41
C ASP A 306 -0.66 -32.34 -0.11
N GLU A 307 0.60 -31.92 -0.03
CA GLU A 307 0.97 -30.53 0.27
C GLU A 307 0.49 -29.55 -0.81
N GLY A 308 0.48 -29.98 -2.08
CA GLY A 308 0.00 -29.17 -3.19
C GLY A 308 -1.49 -28.87 -3.11
N ILE A 309 -2.31 -29.80 -2.59
CA ILE A 309 -3.73 -29.55 -2.34
C ILE A 309 -3.91 -28.50 -1.25
N ARG A 310 -3.14 -28.58 -0.16
CA ARG A 310 -3.17 -27.56 0.90
C ARG A 310 -2.74 -26.19 0.38
N GLU A 311 -1.71 -26.13 -0.47
CA GLU A 311 -1.27 -24.90 -1.10
C GLU A 311 -2.33 -24.33 -2.05
N LEU A 312 -2.99 -25.16 -2.85
CA LEU A 312 -4.12 -24.73 -3.69
C LEU A 312 -5.27 -24.15 -2.86
N LYS A 313 -5.64 -24.80 -1.73
CA LYS A 313 -6.65 -24.28 -0.80
C LYS A 313 -6.23 -22.93 -0.24
N LYS A 314 -4.99 -22.79 0.19
CA LYS A 314 -4.43 -21.55 0.73
C LYS A 314 -4.54 -20.41 -0.30
N LEU A 315 -4.10 -20.65 -1.54
CA LEU A 315 -4.18 -19.66 -2.63
C LEU A 315 -5.63 -19.28 -2.99
N CYS A 316 -6.61 -20.14 -2.71
CA CYS A 316 -8.03 -19.81 -2.89
C CYS A 316 -8.58 -18.93 -1.76
N SER A 317 -8.12 -19.16 -0.52
CA SER A 317 -8.66 -18.51 0.68
C SER A 317 -7.94 -17.22 1.05
N GLU A 318 -6.77 -16.94 0.48
CA GLU A 318 -6.00 -15.73 0.78
C GLU A 318 -6.69 -14.43 0.32
N ASP A 319 -6.58 -13.41 1.17
CA ASP A 319 -7.13 -12.06 1.02
C ASP A 319 -6.25 -11.16 0.15
N PHE A 320 -5.90 -11.63 -1.04
CA PHE A 320 -5.32 -10.79 -2.08
C PHE A 320 -6.20 -10.75 -3.33
N ILE A 321 -5.96 -9.74 -4.13
CA ILE A 321 -6.57 -9.54 -5.44
C ILE A 321 -5.47 -9.43 -6.46
N LEU A 322 -5.71 -9.99 -7.64
CA LEU A 322 -4.78 -9.94 -8.75
C LEU A 322 -5.18 -8.84 -9.73
N GLU A 323 -4.22 -7.99 -10.07
CA GLU A 323 -4.32 -7.07 -11.19
C GLU A 323 -3.35 -7.49 -12.30
N ARG A 324 -3.77 -7.27 -13.55
CA ARG A 324 -2.95 -7.56 -14.73
C ARG A 324 -2.14 -6.34 -15.09
N ILE A 325 -0.83 -6.51 -15.27
CA ILE A 325 0.03 -5.49 -15.87
C ILE A 325 -0.42 -5.27 -17.33
N ILE A 326 -0.84 -4.05 -17.65
CA ILE A 326 -1.31 -3.66 -18.99
C ILE A 326 -0.14 -3.20 -19.87
N SER A 327 0.81 -2.48 -19.27
CA SER A 327 1.98 -1.95 -19.96
C SER A 327 3.10 -1.72 -18.94
N VAL A 328 4.34 -1.90 -19.37
CA VAL A 328 5.54 -1.45 -18.66
C VAL A 328 6.22 -0.41 -19.54
N ARG A 329 6.66 0.69 -18.94
CA ARG A 329 7.36 1.78 -19.64
C ARG A 329 8.57 2.17 -18.81
N GLU A 330 9.71 2.32 -19.48
CA GLU A 330 10.89 2.93 -18.89
C GLU A 330 10.74 4.46 -18.97
N VAL A 331 11.05 5.13 -17.87
CA VAL A 331 11.02 6.59 -17.77
C VAL A 331 12.34 7.07 -17.16
N PRO A 332 12.88 8.22 -17.59
CA PRO A 332 14.01 8.84 -16.91
C PRO A 332 13.67 9.11 -15.45
N CYS A 333 14.58 8.83 -14.53
CA CYS A 333 14.44 9.24 -13.13
C CYS A 333 14.74 10.73 -13.05
N GLU A 334 13.71 11.56 -12.93
CA GLU A 334 13.84 13.01 -12.75
C GLU A 334 14.11 13.38 -11.28
N GLU A 335 13.89 12.45 -10.36
CA GLU A 335 14.13 12.61 -8.93
C GLU A 335 15.55 12.19 -8.56
N GLU A 336 16.18 12.95 -7.67
CA GLU A 336 17.52 12.65 -7.13
C GLU A 336 17.52 11.42 -6.21
N TYR A 337 16.41 11.19 -5.49
CA TYR A 337 16.29 10.15 -4.48
C TYR A 337 15.15 9.18 -4.75
N VAL A 338 15.41 7.89 -4.50
CA VAL A 338 14.39 6.84 -4.41
C VAL A 338 14.32 6.31 -2.97
N TYR A 339 13.14 5.84 -2.57
CA TYR A 339 12.86 5.44 -1.19
C TYR A 339 12.41 3.99 -1.11
N ASP A 340 12.73 3.35 0.00
CA ASP A 340 12.22 2.02 0.37
C ASP A 340 11.89 1.97 1.87
N LEU A 341 11.06 1.01 2.27
CA LEU A 341 10.61 0.85 3.66
C LEU A 341 10.93 -0.56 4.16
N THR A 342 11.57 -0.64 5.32
CA THR A 342 11.68 -1.90 6.06
C THR A 342 10.46 -2.08 6.96
N VAL A 343 9.64 -3.08 6.67
CA VAL A 343 8.49 -3.47 7.50
C VAL A 343 8.80 -4.77 8.25
N PRO A 344 9.09 -4.72 9.57
CA PRO A 344 9.40 -5.91 10.36
C PRO A 344 8.30 -6.96 10.28
N GLY A 345 8.70 -8.23 10.13
CA GLY A 345 7.79 -9.38 10.10
C GLY A 345 7.09 -9.65 8.77
N TYR A 346 6.81 -8.62 7.97
CA TYR A 346 6.07 -8.78 6.70
C TYR A 346 6.95 -8.65 5.45
N GLY A 347 7.97 -7.77 5.46
CA GLY A 347 8.82 -7.55 4.29
C GLY A 347 8.10 -6.96 3.07
N ASN A 348 6.91 -6.41 3.26
CA ASN A 348 6.15 -5.74 2.20
C ASN A 348 5.27 -4.63 2.81
N PHE A 349 4.84 -3.70 1.96
CA PHE A 349 3.98 -2.57 2.32
C PHE A 349 3.02 -2.24 1.19
N ILE A 350 1.96 -1.51 1.51
CA ILE A 350 0.98 -1.05 0.53
C ILE A 350 1.32 0.40 0.16
N VAL A 351 1.54 0.66 -1.12
CA VAL A 351 1.70 2.02 -1.66
C VAL A 351 0.36 2.67 -1.95
N GLU A 352 0.32 3.98 -2.19
CA GLU A 352 -0.94 4.73 -2.39
C GLU A 352 -1.87 4.10 -3.45
N SER A 353 -1.32 3.51 -4.51
CA SER A 353 -2.11 2.85 -5.56
C SER A 353 -2.93 1.64 -5.06
N GLY A 354 -2.61 1.12 -3.88
CA GLY A 354 -3.16 -0.11 -3.31
C GLY A 354 -2.42 -1.36 -3.73
N LEU A 355 -1.27 -1.21 -4.42
CA LEU A 355 -0.39 -2.33 -4.75
C LEU A 355 0.44 -2.71 -3.53
N ILE A 356 0.62 -4.02 -3.34
CA ILE A 356 1.58 -4.56 -2.39
C ILE A 356 2.96 -4.45 -3.06
N SER A 357 3.80 -3.58 -2.52
CA SER A 357 5.22 -3.53 -2.86
C SER A 357 5.96 -4.41 -1.87
N SER A 358 6.77 -5.33 -2.37
CA SER A 358 7.85 -5.87 -1.54
C SER A 358 8.75 -4.71 -1.16
N ASN A 359 9.37 -4.78 0.02
CA ASN A 359 10.62 -4.03 0.18
C ASN A 359 11.57 -4.47 -0.94
N CYS A 360 12.51 -3.61 -1.35
CA CYS A 360 13.61 -4.11 -2.16
C CYS A 360 14.14 -5.34 -1.43
N GLU A 361 14.26 -6.46 -2.13
CA GLU A 361 14.47 -7.79 -1.52
C GLU A 361 15.78 -7.91 -0.72
N GLY A 362 16.53 -6.82 -0.62
CA GLY A 362 17.66 -6.62 0.24
C GLY A 362 17.34 -5.85 1.52
N GLN A 363 17.85 -6.33 2.64
CA GLN A 363 17.81 -5.58 3.89
C GLN A 363 19.01 -4.64 3.91
N LEU A 364 18.84 -3.41 4.38
CA LEU A 364 19.94 -2.53 4.76
C LEU A 364 19.89 -2.40 6.27
N VAL A 365 20.81 -3.10 6.94
CA VAL A 365 20.83 -3.21 8.40
C VAL A 365 21.88 -2.26 8.95
N MET A 366 21.48 -1.44 9.92
CA MET A 366 22.39 -0.55 10.64
C MET A 366 22.93 -1.24 11.90
N ASP A 367 24.22 -1.08 12.18
CA ASP A 367 24.93 -1.70 13.29
C ASP A 367 25.38 -0.69 14.35
N ARG A 368 25.01 -0.95 15.62
CA ARG A 368 25.39 -0.07 16.73
C ARG A 368 26.88 -0.15 17.08
N GLU A 369 27.54 -1.28 16.83
CA GLU A 369 28.99 -1.43 17.04
C GLU A 369 29.75 -0.55 16.05
N LEU A 370 29.38 -0.58 14.77
CA LEU A 370 29.98 0.27 13.74
C LEU A 370 29.73 1.76 14.02
N GLN A 371 28.53 2.11 14.46
CA GLN A 371 28.23 3.49 14.87
C GLN A 371 29.11 3.95 16.03
N ARG A 372 29.32 3.09 17.05
CA ARG A 372 30.22 3.40 18.18
C ARG A 372 31.68 3.52 17.76
N LYS A 373 32.11 2.85 16.69
CA LYS A 373 33.43 3.00 16.08
C LYS A 373 33.58 4.27 15.22
N GLY A 374 32.51 5.06 15.07
CA GLY A 374 32.52 6.27 14.23
C GLY A 374 32.49 5.98 12.73
N ILE A 375 32.03 4.79 12.33
CA ILE A 375 31.92 4.40 10.91
C ILE A 375 30.58 4.91 10.37
N TYR A 376 30.63 5.62 9.25
CA TYR A 376 29.46 6.15 8.55
C TYR A 376 29.44 5.69 7.09
N PRO A 377 28.29 5.27 6.52
CA PRO A 377 27.10 4.87 7.25
C PRO A 377 27.41 3.60 8.09
N PRO A 378 26.77 3.41 9.26
CA PRO A 378 27.05 2.26 10.13
C PRO A 378 26.38 0.98 9.60
N MET A 379 26.72 0.58 8.37
CA MET A 379 26.08 -0.51 7.64
C MET A 379 26.62 -1.88 8.05
N ASN A 380 25.75 -2.74 8.57
CA ASN A 380 26.07 -4.14 8.79
C ASN A 380 26.07 -4.91 7.47
N VAL A 381 27.25 -5.16 6.89
CA VAL A 381 27.37 -5.76 5.56
C VAL A 381 26.82 -7.19 5.47
N LEU A 382 27.00 -8.02 6.51
CA LEU A 382 26.63 -9.44 6.46
C LEU A 382 25.12 -9.71 6.29
N PRO A 383 24.22 -9.11 7.10
CA PRO A 383 22.79 -9.23 6.90
C PRO A 383 22.27 -8.30 5.78
N SER A 384 23.10 -7.40 5.25
CA SER A 384 22.70 -6.46 4.20
C SER A 384 22.94 -7.01 2.79
N LEU A 385 22.02 -7.83 2.29
CA LEU A 385 22.09 -8.43 0.97
C LEU A 385 21.24 -7.68 -0.04
N SER A 386 21.46 -7.87 -1.34
CA SER A 386 20.55 -7.40 -2.40
C SER A 386 20.27 -8.55 -3.37
N ARG A 387 19.00 -8.94 -3.54
CA ARG A 387 18.64 -9.98 -4.51
C ARG A 387 18.65 -9.49 -5.96
N LEU A 388 18.57 -8.19 -6.18
CA LEU A 388 18.61 -7.56 -7.50
C LEU A 388 20.04 -7.28 -7.99
N MET A 389 21.04 -7.36 -7.11
CA MET A 389 22.44 -7.07 -7.45
C MET A 389 22.89 -7.83 -8.71
N LYS A 390 22.54 -9.12 -8.80
CA LYS A 390 22.92 -9.98 -9.94
C LYS A 390 22.48 -9.40 -11.29
N ASP A 391 21.32 -8.75 -11.32
CA ASP A 391 20.73 -8.14 -12.51
C ASP A 391 21.13 -6.67 -12.70
N GLY A 392 21.99 -6.12 -11.83
CA GLY A 392 22.48 -4.73 -11.90
C GLY A 392 23.99 -4.60 -12.15
N ILE A 393 24.76 -5.69 -12.08
CA ILE A 393 26.22 -5.67 -12.17
C ILE A 393 26.76 -6.30 -13.46
N GLY A 394 28.09 -6.23 -13.63
CA GLY A 394 28.79 -6.88 -14.74
C GLY A 394 29.12 -5.95 -15.90
N LYS A 395 29.66 -6.55 -16.97
CA LYS A 395 30.11 -5.83 -18.18
C LYS A 395 28.95 -5.05 -18.81
N GLY A 396 29.19 -3.78 -19.13
CA GLY A 396 28.19 -2.88 -19.72
C GLY A 396 27.24 -2.24 -18.69
N ARG A 397 27.41 -2.53 -17.39
CA ARG A 397 26.68 -1.87 -16.30
C ARG A 397 27.61 -1.20 -15.30
N THR A 398 28.43 -1.99 -14.61
CA THR A 398 29.39 -1.50 -13.62
C THR A 398 30.81 -1.87 -14.06
N ARG A 399 31.26 -3.09 -13.73
CA ARG A 399 32.52 -3.66 -14.19
C ARG A 399 32.41 -5.17 -14.28
N GLU A 400 33.19 -5.77 -15.16
CA GLU A 400 33.21 -7.21 -15.46
C GLU A 400 33.53 -8.14 -14.28
N ASP A 401 34.23 -7.67 -13.26
CA ASP A 401 34.70 -8.40 -12.06
C ASP A 401 33.82 -8.15 -10.81
N HIS A 402 32.80 -7.30 -10.91
CA HIS A 402 32.04 -6.82 -9.75
C HIS A 402 31.51 -7.98 -8.89
N SER A 403 30.87 -8.97 -9.50
CA SER A 403 30.30 -10.12 -8.77
C SER A 403 31.34 -10.85 -7.93
N ASP A 404 32.50 -11.11 -8.54
CA ASP A 404 33.59 -11.86 -7.93
C ASP A 404 34.22 -11.09 -6.78
N VAL A 405 34.52 -9.81 -7.00
CA VAL A 405 35.08 -8.93 -5.97
C VAL A 405 34.12 -8.80 -4.79
N SER A 406 32.83 -8.57 -5.05
CA SER A 406 31.81 -8.50 -4.00
C SER A 406 31.74 -9.78 -3.18
N ASN A 407 31.70 -10.95 -3.85
CA ASN A 407 31.62 -12.24 -3.18
C ASN A 407 32.89 -12.55 -2.35
N GLN A 408 34.07 -12.17 -2.85
CA GLN A 408 35.33 -12.39 -2.16
C GLN A 408 35.50 -11.44 -0.97
N LEU A 409 35.15 -10.15 -1.11
CA LEU A 409 35.14 -9.18 -0.01
C LEU A 409 34.20 -9.62 1.11
N TYR A 410 32.98 -10.05 0.75
CA TYR A 410 32.00 -10.53 1.73
C TYR A 410 32.54 -11.73 2.51
N ALA A 411 33.12 -12.71 1.81
CA ALA A 411 33.68 -13.90 2.47
C ALA A 411 34.86 -13.58 3.37
N ALA A 412 35.76 -12.69 2.94
CA ALA A 412 36.90 -12.27 3.74
C ALA A 412 36.48 -11.47 4.98
N TYR A 413 35.45 -10.62 4.85
CA TYR A 413 34.90 -9.88 5.98
C TYR A 413 34.19 -10.80 6.99
N ALA A 414 33.44 -11.80 6.50
CA ALA A 414 32.80 -12.81 7.36
C ALA A 414 33.84 -13.61 8.16
N GLU A 415 34.89 -14.12 7.51
CA GLU A 415 35.98 -14.84 8.19
C GLU A 415 36.66 -13.96 9.24
N GLY A 416 36.96 -12.69 8.92
CA GLY A 416 37.57 -11.76 9.88
C GLY A 416 36.68 -11.43 11.07
N ARG A 417 35.35 -11.36 10.89
CA ARG A 417 34.36 -11.20 11.98
C ARG A 417 34.29 -12.43 12.88
N ASP A 418 34.33 -13.63 12.31
CA ASP A 418 34.35 -14.88 13.08
C ASP A 418 35.65 -15.01 13.88
N LEU A 419 36.79 -14.68 13.26
CA LEU A 419 38.08 -14.63 13.94
C LEU A 419 38.12 -13.59 15.05
N ARG A 420 37.51 -12.42 14.88
CA ARG A 420 37.40 -11.42 15.96
C ARG A 420 36.63 -11.97 17.17
N SER A 421 35.59 -12.75 16.90
CA SER A 421 34.81 -13.41 17.96
C SER A 421 35.63 -14.50 18.66
N LEU A 422 36.44 -15.24 17.90
CA LEU A 422 37.37 -16.24 18.45
C LEU A 422 38.46 -15.59 19.32
N VAL A 423 39.09 -14.51 18.86
CA VAL A 423 40.12 -13.75 19.60
C VAL A 423 39.60 -13.29 20.96
N ALA A 424 38.35 -12.83 21.03
CA ALA A 424 37.73 -12.41 22.28
C ALA A 424 37.62 -13.54 23.33
N VAL A 425 37.69 -14.81 22.90
CA VAL A 425 37.59 -16.00 23.77
C VAL A 425 38.96 -16.60 24.08
N VAL A 426 39.82 -16.78 23.07
CA VAL A 426 41.10 -17.53 23.21
C VAL A 426 42.36 -16.66 23.22
N GLY A 427 42.24 -15.35 22.94
CA GLY A 427 43.36 -14.42 22.84
C GLY A 427 44.05 -14.41 21.47
N GLU A 428 44.76 -13.32 21.14
CA GLU A 428 45.41 -13.12 19.82
C GLU A 428 46.60 -14.07 19.57
N GLU A 429 47.23 -14.58 20.62
CA GLU A 429 48.43 -15.43 20.52
C GLU A 429 48.16 -16.76 19.81
N ALA A 430 46.90 -17.22 19.83
CA ALA A 430 46.47 -18.46 19.19
C ALA A 430 46.26 -18.34 17.67
N LEU A 431 46.34 -17.13 17.10
CA LEU A 431 46.06 -16.91 15.68
C LEU A 431 47.24 -17.27 14.77
N THR A 432 46.92 -17.92 13.65
CA THR A 432 47.87 -18.13 12.56
C THR A 432 48.14 -16.81 11.81
N ASP A 433 49.22 -16.74 11.04
CA ASP A 433 49.50 -15.56 10.21
C ASP A 433 48.39 -15.28 9.18
N ARG A 434 47.72 -16.33 8.71
CA ARG A 434 46.53 -16.22 7.86
C ARG A 434 45.42 -15.50 8.60
N ASP A 435 45.13 -15.92 9.82
CA ASP A 435 44.02 -15.39 10.62
C ASP A 435 44.27 -13.92 11.00
N ARG A 436 45.52 -13.58 11.35
CA ARG A 436 45.92 -12.19 11.59
C ARG A 436 45.67 -11.29 10.37
N ARG A 437 45.91 -11.79 9.15
CA ARG A 437 45.62 -11.04 7.91
C ARG A 437 44.12 -10.85 7.69
N TYR A 438 43.29 -11.85 7.95
CA TYR A 438 41.83 -11.71 7.86
C TYR A 438 41.27 -10.75 8.93
N LEU A 439 41.80 -10.79 10.14
CA LEU A 439 41.43 -9.85 11.20
C LEU A 439 41.78 -8.41 10.81
N ALA A 440 43.01 -8.18 10.33
CA ALA A 440 43.45 -6.88 9.83
C ALA A 440 42.66 -6.42 8.60
N PHE A 441 42.30 -7.35 7.71
CA PHE A 441 41.43 -7.08 6.57
C PHE A 441 40.06 -6.57 7.03
N ALA A 442 39.42 -7.23 8.01
CA ALA A 442 38.10 -6.82 8.49
C ALA A 442 38.11 -5.42 9.11
N ASP A 443 39.16 -5.07 9.87
CA ASP A 443 39.30 -3.74 10.45
C ASP A 443 39.49 -2.64 9.38
N ARG A 444 40.33 -2.90 8.37
CA ARG A 444 40.50 -1.97 7.24
C ARG A 444 39.26 -1.89 6.35
N PHE A 445 38.58 -3.01 6.13
CA PHE A 445 37.33 -3.04 5.40
C PHE A 445 36.27 -2.16 6.07
N GLU A 446 36.11 -2.26 7.39
CA GLU A 446 35.23 -1.38 8.17
C GLU A 446 35.62 0.11 8.05
N ARG A 447 36.91 0.43 8.14
CA ARG A 447 37.40 1.82 8.20
C ARG A 447 37.58 2.53 6.86
N GLU A 448 37.80 1.77 5.79
CA GLU A 448 38.12 2.32 4.46
C GLU A 448 37.01 2.00 3.46
N PHE A 449 36.49 0.76 3.46
CA PHE A 449 35.48 0.34 2.49
C PHE A 449 34.08 0.79 2.91
N VAL A 450 33.66 0.44 4.13
CA VAL A 450 32.33 0.77 4.65
C VAL A 450 32.24 2.24 5.02
N ASN A 451 33.27 2.77 5.68
CA ASN A 451 33.32 4.16 6.08
C ASN A 451 33.49 5.08 4.85
N GLN A 452 32.45 5.86 4.58
CA GLN A 452 32.36 6.90 3.59
C GLN A 452 32.08 8.22 4.32
N GLY A 453 32.64 9.32 3.86
CA GLY A 453 32.30 10.65 4.39
C GLY A 453 30.80 10.95 4.23
N TRP A 454 30.25 11.80 5.10
CA TRP A 454 28.83 12.22 5.02
C TRP A 454 28.45 12.80 3.66
N GLU A 455 29.39 13.49 3.00
CA GLU A 455 29.24 14.09 1.66
C GLU A 455 30.07 13.34 0.60
N GLU A 456 30.59 12.16 0.92
CA GLU A 456 31.38 11.37 -0.02
C GLU A 456 30.45 10.64 -0.99
N ASP A 457 30.51 11.00 -2.27
CA ASP A 457 29.89 10.24 -3.36
C ASP A 457 30.96 9.43 -4.09
N ARG A 458 31.19 8.19 -3.63
CA ARG A 458 32.22 7.30 -4.16
C ARG A 458 31.72 6.55 -5.41
N SER A 459 32.34 6.81 -6.55
CA SER A 459 32.04 6.08 -7.79
C SER A 459 32.27 4.57 -7.67
N ILE A 460 31.46 3.78 -8.40
CA ILE A 460 31.56 2.32 -8.36
C ILE A 460 32.95 1.79 -8.75
N GLU A 461 33.63 2.46 -9.70
CA GLU A 461 34.99 2.07 -10.09
C GLU A 461 35.99 2.28 -8.94
N THR A 462 35.84 3.39 -8.20
CA THR A 462 36.67 3.68 -7.02
C THR A 462 36.42 2.65 -5.93
N THR A 463 35.16 2.31 -5.65
CA THR A 463 34.78 1.27 -4.70
C THR A 463 35.36 -0.09 -5.05
N LEU A 464 35.26 -0.51 -6.32
CA LEU A 464 35.83 -1.79 -6.74
C LEU A 464 37.36 -1.81 -6.72
N ASN A 465 38.02 -0.69 -7.03
CA ASN A 465 39.47 -0.55 -6.90
C ASN A 465 39.92 -0.67 -5.44
N LEU A 466 39.23 0.01 -4.52
CA LEU A 466 39.48 -0.12 -3.08
C LEU A 466 39.27 -1.56 -2.61
N GLY A 467 38.26 -2.24 -3.16
CA GLY A 467 38.05 -3.68 -2.93
C GLY A 467 39.31 -4.50 -3.25
N TRP A 468 39.91 -4.30 -4.41
CA TRP A 468 41.17 -4.97 -4.79
C TRP A 468 42.36 -4.56 -3.92
N GLU A 469 42.46 -3.30 -3.52
CA GLU A 469 43.50 -2.83 -2.59
C GLU A 469 43.42 -3.56 -1.25
N LEU A 470 42.21 -3.77 -0.71
CA LEU A 470 42.01 -4.53 0.51
C LEU A 470 42.28 -6.03 0.30
N LEU A 471 41.80 -6.62 -0.79
CA LEU A 471 42.04 -8.03 -1.10
C LEU A 471 43.53 -8.36 -1.28
N SER A 472 44.35 -7.39 -1.68
CA SER A 472 45.81 -7.57 -1.81
C SER A 472 46.54 -7.87 -0.49
N MET A 473 45.88 -7.64 0.66
CA MET A 473 46.38 -8.03 1.98
C MET A 473 46.39 -9.55 2.18
N LEU A 474 45.51 -10.26 1.47
CA LEU A 474 45.36 -11.69 1.56
C LEU A 474 46.27 -12.38 0.52
N PRO A 475 46.82 -13.57 0.82
CA PRO A 475 47.52 -14.36 -0.18
C PRO A 475 46.62 -14.72 -1.36
N GLU A 476 47.18 -14.82 -2.58
CA GLU A 476 46.41 -15.21 -3.78
C GLU A 476 45.68 -16.54 -3.61
N SER A 477 46.24 -17.49 -2.85
CA SER A 477 45.62 -18.78 -2.54
C SER A 477 44.30 -18.67 -1.76
N GLU A 478 44.05 -17.53 -1.12
CA GLU A 478 42.82 -17.24 -0.37
C GLU A 478 41.71 -16.59 -1.23
N LEU A 479 42.03 -16.13 -2.45
CA LEU A 479 41.09 -15.49 -3.37
C LEU A 479 40.24 -16.52 -4.16
N LYS A 480 39.60 -17.43 -3.43
CA LYS A 480 38.90 -18.62 -3.98
C LYS A 480 37.60 -18.31 -4.73
N ARG A 481 37.06 -17.08 -4.61
CA ARG A 481 35.78 -16.66 -5.20
C ARG A 481 35.94 -15.69 -6.37
N VAL A 482 37.16 -15.58 -6.92
CA VAL A 482 37.46 -14.70 -8.06
C VAL A 482 38.05 -15.51 -9.20
N ASP A 483 37.56 -15.27 -10.42
CA ASP A 483 38.15 -15.87 -11.62
C ASP A 483 39.64 -15.46 -11.74
N PRO A 484 40.56 -16.42 -11.94
CA PRO A 484 42.00 -16.16 -12.08
C PRO A 484 42.35 -15.04 -13.08
N ARG A 485 41.55 -14.88 -14.14
CA ARG A 485 41.76 -13.84 -15.15
C ARG A 485 41.65 -12.43 -14.56
N PHE A 486 40.79 -12.24 -13.55
CA PHE A 486 40.58 -10.96 -12.89
C PHE A 486 41.65 -10.71 -11.83
N ILE A 487 42.12 -11.76 -11.16
CA ILE A 487 43.27 -11.68 -10.25
C ILE A 487 44.48 -11.15 -11.01
N GLU A 488 44.82 -11.74 -12.15
CA GLU A 488 45.98 -11.30 -12.94
C GLU A 488 45.86 -9.83 -13.40
N LYS A 489 44.65 -9.43 -13.80
CA LYS A 489 44.39 -8.08 -14.32
C LYS A 489 44.41 -6.99 -13.25
N TYR A 490 43.76 -7.22 -12.11
CA TYR A 490 43.47 -6.17 -11.13
C TYR A 490 44.34 -6.25 -9.87
N LEU A 491 44.79 -7.43 -9.44
CA LEU A 491 45.64 -7.56 -8.25
C LEU A 491 47.03 -6.96 -8.47
N ARG A 492 47.61 -7.12 -9.67
CA ARG A 492 48.88 -6.48 -10.05
C ARG A 492 48.81 -4.95 -9.99
N GLN A 493 47.66 -4.36 -10.35
CA GLN A 493 47.44 -2.92 -10.27
C GLN A 493 47.37 -2.44 -8.81
N ALA A 494 46.72 -3.22 -7.93
CA ALA A 494 46.66 -2.93 -6.51
C ALA A 494 48.05 -2.96 -5.84
N TYR A 495 48.89 -3.96 -6.16
CA TYR A 495 50.26 -4.03 -5.65
C TYR A 495 51.11 -2.82 -6.05
N ALA A 496 51.05 -2.41 -7.33
CA ALA A 496 51.78 -1.24 -7.82
C ALA A 496 51.39 0.07 -7.13
N LYS A 497 50.14 0.17 -6.68
CA LYS A 497 49.61 1.35 -6.00
C LYS A 497 50.01 1.40 -4.53
N ASN A 498 50.03 0.25 -3.85
CA ASN A 498 50.49 0.11 -2.48
C ASN A 498 51.98 0.43 -2.34
N SER A 499 52.82 0.02 -3.30
CA SER A 499 54.25 0.38 -3.30
C SER A 499 54.49 1.87 -3.50
N THR A 500 53.69 2.55 -4.34
CA THR A 500 53.80 4.02 -4.47
C THR A 500 53.32 4.81 -3.25
N ASN A 501 52.49 4.23 -2.38
CA ASN A 501 52.02 4.87 -1.15
C ASN A 501 52.95 4.62 0.04
N SER A 502 53.70 3.51 0.07
CA SER A 502 54.74 3.28 1.08
C SER A 502 55.93 4.23 0.93
N ASP A 503 56.23 4.67 -0.30
CA ASP A 503 57.32 5.61 -0.58
C ASP A 503 56.98 7.08 -0.24
N LYS A 504 55.73 7.37 0.16
CA LYS A 504 55.23 8.72 0.48
C LYS A 504 54.90 8.92 1.97
N LYS A 505 55.14 7.93 2.83
CA LYS A 505 54.81 8.00 4.27
C LYS A 505 56.02 8.16 5.16
#